data_AF-A0A7W1ALB3-F1
#
_entry.id   AF-A0A7W1ALB3-F1
#
_cell.length_a   1.000
_cell.length_b   1.000
_cell.length_c   1.000
_cell.angle_alpha   90.00
_cell.angle_beta   90.00
_cell.angle_gamma   90.00
#
_symmetry.space_group_name_H-M   'P 1'
#
loop_
_entity.id
_entity.type
_entity.pdbx_description
1 polymer ?
#
loop_
_entity_poly.entity_id
_entity_poly.type
_entity_poly.pdbx_seq_one_letter_code
_entity_poly.pdbx_strand_id
1 'polypeptide(L)'
;RHDLYHRLAVVVLRLPPLRERREDIMPLVRHFARDLGATEPIENIFGADALARWERHPWPGNIRELRNAVEAALVVGPMGSYEQLPPASHDPTVPLGPYKDARAAFVREFEFDYLQRLLAEANGNVSQAARTAKMDRSHLIDLLHRHGLKT
;
A
#
# COMPACT_ATOMS: atom_id res chain seq x y z
N ARG A 1 -8.39 -29.46 24.13
CA ARG A 1 -8.37 -28.19 23.37
C ARG A 1 -9.27 -28.19 22.11
N HIS A 2 -10.11 -29.22 21.90
CA HIS A 2 -11.01 -29.35 20.73
C HIS A 2 -12.43 -28.79 21.00
N ASP A 3 -12.88 -28.83 22.26
CA ASP A 3 -14.25 -28.46 22.69
C ASP A 3 -14.61 -26.98 22.40
N LEU A 4 -13.64 -26.06 22.46
CA LEU A 4 -13.88 -24.65 22.17
C LEU A 4 -14.18 -24.38 20.69
N TYR A 5 -13.57 -25.13 19.76
CA TYR A 5 -13.83 -24.99 18.32
C TYR A 5 -15.26 -25.41 17.97
N HIS A 6 -15.75 -26.49 18.59
CA HIS A 6 -17.12 -26.99 18.39
C HIS A 6 -18.18 -26.09 19.04
N ARG A 7 -17.83 -25.32 20.08
CA ARG A 7 -18.74 -24.34 20.70
C ARG A 7 -18.79 -22.99 19.99
N LEU A 8 -17.74 -22.62 19.25
CA LEU A 8 -17.68 -21.35 18.49
C LEU A 8 -18.08 -21.50 17.01
N ALA A 9 -17.96 -22.70 16.43
CA ALA A 9 -18.26 -22.95 15.02
C ALA A 9 -19.72 -23.36 14.75
N VAL A 10 -20.67 -22.87 15.54
CA VAL A 10 -22.11 -23.21 15.37
C VAL A 10 -22.69 -22.49 14.13
N VAL A 11 -22.15 -21.33 13.74
CA VAL A 11 -22.50 -20.63 12.50
C VAL A 11 -21.23 -20.03 11.88
N VAL A 12 -20.81 -20.55 10.73
CA VAL A 12 -19.68 -19.98 9.96
C VAL A 12 -20.23 -18.92 9.00
N LEU A 13 -20.10 -17.65 9.38
CA LEU A 13 -20.37 -16.52 8.47
C LEU A 13 -19.18 -16.34 7.53
N ARG A 14 -19.33 -16.71 6.26
CA ARG A 14 -18.38 -16.35 5.21
C ARG A 14 -18.60 -14.92 4.79
N LEU A 15 -17.61 -14.06 5.04
CA LEU A 15 -17.62 -12.70 4.51
C LEU A 15 -17.03 -12.73 3.08
N PRO A 16 -17.80 -12.38 2.03
CA PRO A 16 -17.28 -12.36 0.68
C PRO A 16 -16.21 -11.25 0.53
N PRO A 17 -15.20 -11.45 -0.33
CA PRO A 17 -14.24 -10.42 -0.67
C PRO A 17 -14.90 -9.28 -1.46
N LEU A 18 -14.31 -8.08 -1.39
CA LEU A 18 -14.86 -6.89 -2.04
C LEU A 18 -15.10 -7.07 -3.57
N ARG A 19 -14.26 -7.85 -4.25
CA ARG A 19 -14.43 -8.18 -5.68
C ARG A 19 -15.72 -8.91 -6.03
N GLU A 20 -16.34 -9.60 -5.05
CA GLU A 20 -17.61 -10.32 -5.19
C GLU A 20 -18.82 -9.43 -4.83
N ARG A 21 -18.59 -8.18 -4.37
CA ARG A 21 -19.60 -7.19 -3.97
C ARG A 21 -19.19 -5.79 -4.47
N ARG A 22 -19.02 -5.66 -5.79
CA ARG A 22 -18.48 -4.42 -6.39
C ARG A 22 -19.38 -3.22 -6.16
N GLU A 23 -20.68 -3.45 -6.01
CA GLU A 23 -21.69 -2.45 -5.65
C GLU A 23 -21.38 -1.74 -4.32
N ASP A 24 -20.62 -2.36 -3.41
CA ASP A 24 -20.25 -1.77 -2.13
C ASP A 24 -19.07 -0.80 -2.24
N ILE A 25 -18.32 -0.79 -3.36
CA ILE A 25 -17.11 0.01 -3.50
C ILE A 25 -17.43 1.51 -3.37
N MET A 26 -18.40 2.02 -4.12
CA MET A 26 -18.74 3.45 -4.08
C MET A 26 -19.33 3.91 -2.73
N PRO A 27 -20.28 3.16 -2.10
CA PRO A 27 -20.70 3.44 -0.73
C PRO A 27 -19.56 3.47 0.28
N LEU A 28 -18.62 2.52 0.18
CA LEU A 28 -17.45 2.45 1.07
C LEU A 28 -16.49 3.63 0.84
N VAL A 29 -16.21 4.01 -0.40
CA VAL A 29 -15.40 5.19 -0.73
C VAL A 29 -16.01 6.45 -0.10
N ARG A 30 -17.32 6.65 -0.26
CA ARG A 30 -18.04 7.78 0.35
C ARG A 30 -17.98 7.75 1.88
N HIS A 31 -18.12 6.55 2.47
CA HIS A 31 -18.02 6.37 3.90
C HIS A 31 -16.62 6.74 4.41
N PHE A 32 -15.55 6.22 3.81
CA PHE A 32 -14.17 6.50 4.21
C PHE A 32 -13.78 7.95 3.98
N ALA A 33 -14.17 8.55 2.85
CA ALA A 33 -13.90 9.96 2.60
C ALA A 33 -14.49 10.84 3.71
N ARG A 34 -15.74 10.58 4.10
CA ARG A 34 -16.40 11.28 5.20
C ARG A 34 -15.75 11.00 6.56
N ASP A 35 -15.39 9.76 6.84
CA ASP A 35 -14.70 9.37 8.09
C ASP A 35 -13.34 10.08 8.23
N LEU A 36 -12.68 10.34 7.10
CA LEU A 36 -11.42 11.07 7.00
C LEU A 36 -11.59 12.60 6.92
N GLY A 37 -12.82 13.11 7.07
CA GLY A 37 -13.11 14.54 7.16
C GLY A 37 -13.42 15.25 5.84
N ALA A 38 -13.64 14.53 4.75
CA ALA A 38 -14.08 15.14 3.49
C ALA A 38 -15.49 15.74 3.64
N THR A 39 -15.62 17.01 3.25
CA THR A 39 -16.89 17.76 3.27
C THR A 39 -17.56 17.86 1.90
N GLU A 40 -16.80 17.61 0.84
CA GLU A 40 -17.28 17.67 -0.54
C GLU A 40 -17.69 16.31 -1.10
N PRO A 41 -18.52 16.27 -2.17
CA PRO A 41 -18.82 15.04 -2.89
C PRO A 41 -17.54 14.38 -3.43
N ILE A 42 -17.48 13.05 -3.34
CA ILE A 42 -16.32 12.25 -3.79
C ILE A 42 -16.01 12.44 -5.28
N GLU A 43 -17.02 12.80 -6.07
CA GLU A 43 -16.91 13.09 -7.49
C GLU A 43 -16.08 14.35 -7.75
N ASN A 44 -16.18 15.35 -6.87
CA ASN A 44 -15.39 16.58 -6.94
C ASN A 44 -13.96 16.36 -6.43
N ILE A 45 -13.81 15.53 -5.39
CA ILE A 45 -12.52 15.27 -4.74
C ILE A 45 -11.65 14.37 -5.63
N PHE A 46 -12.21 13.28 -6.15
CA PHE A 46 -11.45 12.25 -6.85
C PHE A 46 -11.61 12.28 -8.37
N GLY A 47 -12.67 12.91 -8.89
CA GLY A 47 -12.97 12.90 -10.33
C GLY A 47 -13.56 11.58 -10.82
N ALA A 48 -14.37 11.66 -11.87
CA ALA A 48 -15.10 10.52 -12.43
C ALA A 48 -14.16 9.40 -12.94
N ASP A 49 -13.02 9.76 -13.55
CA ASP A 49 -12.08 8.78 -14.11
C ASP A 49 -11.40 7.93 -13.03
N ALA A 50 -11.05 8.52 -11.88
CA ALA A 50 -10.45 7.78 -10.77
C ALA A 50 -11.46 6.81 -10.15
N LEU A 51 -12.69 7.29 -9.90
CA LEU A 51 -13.78 6.47 -9.37
C LEU A 51 -14.11 5.29 -10.30
N ALA A 52 -14.16 5.52 -11.60
CA ALA A 52 -14.42 4.48 -12.59
C ALA A 52 -13.30 3.42 -12.67
N ARG A 53 -12.04 3.78 -12.38
CA ARG A 53 -10.94 2.82 -12.22
C ARG A 53 -11.08 2.03 -10.93
N TRP A 54 -11.40 2.69 -9.83
CA TRP A 54 -11.58 2.06 -8.53
C TRP A 54 -12.72 1.04 -8.51
N GLU A 55 -13.79 1.29 -9.26
CA GLU A 55 -14.90 0.34 -9.43
C GLU A 55 -14.49 -0.93 -10.21
N ARG A 56 -13.53 -0.80 -11.13
CA ARG A 56 -12.99 -1.93 -11.92
C ARG A 56 -11.84 -2.66 -11.25
N HIS A 57 -11.25 -2.07 -10.21
CA HIS A 57 -10.10 -2.62 -9.53
C HIS A 57 -10.47 -3.89 -8.74
N PRO A 58 -9.64 -4.95 -8.75
CA PRO A 58 -9.95 -6.22 -8.09
C PRO A 58 -9.82 -6.19 -6.56
N TRP A 59 -9.20 -5.14 -6.00
CA TRP A 59 -9.01 -4.96 -4.54
C TRP A 59 -8.53 -6.24 -3.82
N PRO A 60 -7.34 -6.79 -4.17
CA PRO A 60 -6.80 -7.99 -3.51
C PRO A 60 -6.69 -7.84 -1.98
N GLY A 61 -6.42 -6.64 -1.48
CA GLY A 61 -6.40 -6.29 -0.05
C GLY A 61 -7.78 -5.86 0.52
N ASN A 62 -8.85 -6.05 -0.25
CA ASN A 62 -10.25 -5.89 0.18
C ASN A 62 -10.52 -4.46 0.72
N ILE A 63 -11.40 -4.34 1.72
CA ILE A 63 -11.79 -3.05 2.33
C ILE A 63 -10.58 -2.25 2.82
N ARG A 64 -9.54 -2.91 3.34
CA ARG A 64 -8.36 -2.22 3.87
C ARG A 64 -7.58 -1.50 2.78
N GLU A 65 -7.40 -2.15 1.63
CA GLU A 65 -6.76 -1.53 0.47
C GLU A 65 -7.60 -0.35 -0.05
N LEU A 66 -8.93 -0.51 -0.12
CA LEU A 66 -9.83 0.57 -0.52
C LEU A 66 -9.71 1.79 0.40
N ARG A 67 -9.73 1.58 1.73
CA ARG A 67 -9.59 2.67 2.71
C ARG A 67 -8.26 3.40 2.54
N ASN A 68 -7.16 2.67 2.38
CA ASN A 68 -5.83 3.26 2.17
C ASN A 68 -5.76 4.07 0.87
N ALA A 69 -6.40 3.59 -0.21
CA ALA A 69 -6.46 4.32 -1.48
C ALA A 69 -7.24 5.64 -1.33
N VAL A 70 -8.34 5.63 -0.58
CA VAL A 70 -9.13 6.85 -0.27
C VAL A 70 -8.31 7.84 0.55
N GLU A 71 -7.62 7.37 1.59
CA GLU A 71 -6.74 8.20 2.42
C GLU A 71 -5.62 8.84 1.60
N ALA A 72 -4.93 8.05 0.77
CA ALA A 72 -3.88 8.54 -0.10
C ALA A 72 -4.38 9.59 -1.11
N ALA A 73 -5.54 9.35 -1.72
CA ALA A 73 -6.13 10.27 -2.69
C ALA A 73 -6.60 11.59 -2.05
N LEU A 74 -6.99 11.58 -0.77
CA LEU A 74 -7.31 12.80 -0.03
C LEU A 74 -6.07 13.65 0.30
N VAL A 75 -4.92 13.00 0.54
CA VAL A 75 -3.67 13.70 0.89
C VAL A 75 -2.93 14.20 -0.36
N VAL A 76 -2.84 13.37 -1.40
CA VAL A 76 -2.01 13.62 -2.60
C VAL A 76 -2.85 14.16 -3.78
N GLY A 77 -4.18 14.05 -3.71
CA GLY A 77 -5.11 14.37 -4.79
C GLY A 77 -5.38 13.17 -5.72
N PRO A 78 -6.33 13.30 -6.67
CA PRO A 78 -6.81 12.20 -7.53
C PRO A 78 -5.76 11.57 -8.46
N MET A 79 -4.61 12.24 -8.62
CA MET A 79 -3.45 11.77 -9.37
C MET A 79 -2.38 11.10 -8.51
N GLY A 80 -2.56 11.06 -7.18
CA GLY A 80 -1.75 10.27 -6.27
C GLY A 80 -2.02 8.79 -6.52
N SER A 81 -1.30 8.20 -7.46
CA SER A 81 -1.48 6.81 -7.85
C SER A 81 -1.26 5.90 -6.64
N TYR A 82 -2.29 5.13 -6.29
CA TYR A 82 -2.22 3.99 -5.38
C TYR A 82 -1.11 3.00 -5.76
N GLU A 83 -0.66 2.99 -7.02
CA GLU A 83 0.47 2.21 -7.55
C GLU A 83 1.83 2.59 -6.93
N GLN A 84 1.95 3.74 -6.26
CA GLN A 84 3.17 4.20 -5.59
C GLN A 84 3.18 3.96 -4.07
N LEU A 85 2.05 3.51 -3.52
CA LEU A 85 2.05 3.00 -2.15
C LEU A 85 2.43 1.53 -2.23
N PRO A 86 3.50 1.09 -1.56
CA PRO A 86 3.82 -0.34 -1.50
C PRO A 86 2.54 -1.03 -1.03
N PRO A 87 2.08 -2.08 -1.73
CA PRO A 87 0.93 -2.81 -1.27
C PRO A 87 1.24 -3.20 0.15
N ALA A 88 0.43 -2.74 1.10
CA ALA A 88 0.45 -3.30 2.44
C ALA A 88 -0.13 -4.72 2.33
N SER A 89 0.43 -5.58 1.49
CA SER A 89 0.07 -6.98 1.28
C SER A 89 0.64 -7.77 2.44
N HIS A 90 0.02 -7.62 3.61
CA HIS A 90 -0.09 -8.77 4.49
C HIS A 90 -1.15 -9.68 3.90
N ASP A 91 -0.73 -10.49 2.93
CA ASP A 91 -1.49 -11.66 2.50
C ASP A 91 -1.24 -12.76 3.55
N PRO A 92 -2.24 -13.09 4.39
CA PRO A 92 -2.07 -14.11 5.44
C PRO A 92 -1.88 -15.53 4.87
N THR A 93 -1.97 -15.70 3.54
CA THR A 93 -1.74 -16.98 2.85
C THR A 93 -0.27 -17.18 2.44
N VAL A 94 0.55 -16.13 2.46
CA VAL A 94 2.00 -16.26 2.23
C VAL A 94 2.59 -16.91 3.48
N PRO A 95 3.18 -18.11 3.38
CA PRO A 95 3.82 -18.74 4.52
C PRO A 95 4.89 -17.80 5.06
N LEU A 96 4.76 -17.42 6.34
CA LEU A 96 5.83 -16.74 7.05
C LEU A 96 6.98 -17.75 7.14
N GLY A 97 7.91 -17.68 6.19
CA GLY A 97 9.18 -18.39 6.25
C GLY A 97 9.95 -18.03 7.53
N PRO A 98 11.15 -18.58 7.75
CA PRO A 98 11.96 -18.23 8.91
C PRO A 98 12.05 -16.71 9.08
N TYR A 99 11.89 -16.21 10.32
CA TYR A 99 11.85 -14.78 10.62
C TYR A 99 13.03 -14.00 10.00
N LYS A 100 14.21 -14.62 9.93
CA LYS A 100 15.40 -14.04 9.30
C LYS A 100 15.18 -13.74 7.81
N ASP A 101 14.57 -14.65 7.08
CA ASP A 101 14.36 -14.55 5.64
C ASP A 101 13.24 -13.57 5.32
N ALA A 102 12.14 -13.64 6.09
CA ALA A 102 11.04 -12.69 5.98
C ALA A 102 11.48 -11.25 6.29
N ARG A 103 12.26 -11.04 7.35
CA ARG A 103 12.83 -9.74 7.69
C ARG A 103 13.80 -9.26 6.61
N ALA A 104 14.65 -10.13 6.09
CA ALA A 104 15.59 -9.76 5.03
C ALA A 104 14.87 -9.37 3.73
N ALA A 105 13.80 -10.06 3.36
CA ALA A 105 12.98 -9.72 2.20
C ALA A 105 12.32 -8.34 2.37
N PHE A 106 11.67 -8.10 3.52
CA PHE A 106 11.02 -6.83 3.82
C PHE A 106 12.01 -5.66 3.86
N VAL A 107 13.15 -5.83 4.51
CA VAL A 107 14.21 -4.81 4.56
C VAL A 107 14.72 -4.50 3.15
N ARG A 108 14.90 -5.51 2.30
CA ARG A 108 15.35 -5.28 0.92
C ARG A 108 14.33 -4.49 0.11
N GLU A 109 13.06 -4.84 0.20
CA GLU A 109 11.97 -4.15 -0.51
C GLU A 109 11.85 -2.69 -0.06
N PHE A 110 11.89 -2.45 1.25
CA PHE A 110 11.94 -1.10 1.82
C PHE A 110 13.16 -0.30 1.35
N GLU A 111 14.35 -0.90 1.41
CA GLU A 111 15.59 -0.24 0.97
C GLU A 111 15.54 0.12 -0.51
N PHE A 112 15.00 -0.76 -1.37
CA PHE A 112 14.85 -0.49 -2.80
C PHE A 112 13.95 0.72 -3.06
N ASP A 113 12.74 0.74 -2.49
CA ASP A 113 11.78 1.84 -2.67
C ASP A 113 12.33 3.16 -2.10
N TYR A 114 12.96 3.10 -0.92
CA TYR A 114 13.60 4.27 -0.31
C TYR A 114 14.70 4.86 -1.19
N LEU A 115 15.62 4.02 -1.70
CA LEU A 115 16.72 4.46 -2.55
C LEU A 115 16.22 5.03 -3.88
N GLN A 116 15.17 4.43 -4.46
CA GLN A 116 14.57 4.91 -5.70
C GLN A 116 13.97 6.31 -5.54
N ARG A 117 13.21 6.56 -4.45
CA ARG A 117 12.65 7.88 -4.14
C ARG A 117 13.73 8.91 -3.83
N LEU A 118 14.73 8.51 -3.05
CA LEU A 118 15.86 9.37 -2.70
C LEU A 118 16.65 9.82 -3.93
N LEU A 119 16.86 8.93 -4.90
CA LEU A 119 17.50 9.27 -6.17
C LEU A 119 16.63 10.16 -7.07
N ALA A 120 15.32 9.93 -7.10
CA ALA A 120 14.39 10.77 -7.83
C ALA A 120 14.37 12.21 -7.27
N GLU A 121 14.32 12.36 -5.94
CA GLU A 121 14.36 13.66 -5.26
C GLU A 121 15.72 14.36 -5.44
N ALA A 122 16.82 13.59 -5.43
CA ALA A 122 18.16 14.12 -5.67
C ALA A 122 18.50 14.31 -7.16
N ASN A 123 17.55 14.08 -8.07
CA ASN A 123 17.71 14.20 -9.52
C ASN A 123 18.92 13.41 -10.08
N GLY A 124 19.17 12.21 -9.52
CA GLY A 124 20.30 11.35 -9.87
C GLY A 124 21.65 11.75 -9.24
N ASN A 125 21.70 12.80 -8.41
CA ASN A 125 22.92 13.22 -7.76
C ASN A 125 23.16 12.46 -6.44
N VAL A 126 24.00 11.42 -6.50
CA VAL A 126 24.35 10.57 -5.36
C VAL A 126 24.94 11.36 -4.18
N SER A 127 25.65 12.46 -4.42
CA SER A 127 26.21 13.30 -3.35
C SER A 127 25.15 14.13 -2.64
N GLN A 128 24.09 14.55 -3.34
CA GLN A 128 22.94 15.22 -2.72
C GLN A 128 22.07 14.20 -1.99
N ALA A 129 21.80 13.05 -2.59
CA ALA A 129 21.08 11.94 -1.97
C ALA A 129 21.71 11.51 -0.63
N ALA A 130 23.05 11.39 -0.57
CA ALA A 130 23.78 11.04 0.65
C ALA A 130 23.61 12.10 1.75
N ARG A 131 23.60 13.38 1.40
CA ARG A 131 23.37 14.48 2.34
C ARG A 131 21.94 14.48 2.87
N THR A 132 20.96 14.29 2.00
CA THR A 132 19.54 14.21 2.37
C THR A 132 19.27 13.02 3.28
N ALA A 133 19.85 11.86 2.98
CA ALA A 133 19.75 10.65 3.81
C ALA A 133 20.64 10.68 5.06
N LYS A 134 21.51 11.69 5.22
CA LYS A 134 22.53 11.78 6.28
C LYS A 134 23.41 10.53 6.36
N MET A 135 23.77 9.97 5.22
CA MET A 135 24.61 8.79 5.08
C MET A 135 25.93 9.15 4.40
N ASP A 136 26.98 8.36 4.67
CA ASP A 136 28.22 8.48 3.90
C ASP A 136 27.97 8.09 2.43
N ARG A 137 28.62 8.80 1.51
CA ARG A 137 28.49 8.57 0.07
C ARG A 137 28.87 7.14 -0.31
N SER A 138 29.91 6.58 0.29
CA SER A 138 30.39 5.22 -0.01
C SER A 138 29.37 4.18 0.44
N HIS A 139 28.78 4.38 1.62
CA HIS A 139 27.73 3.51 2.13
C HIS A 139 26.48 3.54 1.23
N LEU A 140 26.09 4.73 0.75
CA LEU A 140 24.98 4.86 -0.18
C LEU A 140 25.25 4.17 -1.53
N ILE A 141 26.48 4.28 -2.06
CA ILE A 141 26.89 3.59 -3.29
C ILE A 141 26.82 2.07 -3.12
N ASP A 142 27.30 1.53 -1.99
CA ASP A 142 27.23 0.10 -1.71
C ASP A 142 25.78 -0.40 -1.61
N LEU A 143 24.89 0.40 -1.00
CA LEU A 143 23.45 0.13 -0.93
C LEU A 143 22.81 0.11 -2.32
N LEU A 144 23.12 1.10 -3.17
CA LEU A 144 22.61 1.17 -4.55
C LEU A 144 23.08 -0.02 -5.40
N HIS A 145 24.35 -0.41 -5.28
CA HIS A 145 24.90 -1.58 -5.97
C HIS A 145 24.26 -2.89 -5.51
N ARG A 146 24.03 -3.05 -4.20
CA ARG A 146 23.38 -4.25 -3.62
C ARG A 146 21.95 -4.43 -4.14
N HIS A 147 21.27 -3.33 -4.44
CA HIS A 147 19.89 -3.30 -4.93
C HIS A 147 19.77 -3.17 -6.45
N GLY A 148 20.89 -3.19 -7.19
CA GLY A 148 20.89 -3.13 -8.66
C GLY A 148 20.47 -1.78 -9.25
N LEU A 149 20.34 -0.74 -8.43
CA LEU A 149 20.02 0.62 -8.83
C LEU A 149 21.30 1.31 -9.29
N LYS A 150 21.71 1.09 -10.54
CA LYS A 150 22.83 1.80 -11.16
C LYS A 150 22.39 3.15 -11.72
N THR A 151 23.15 4.19 -11.39
CA THR A 151 23.13 5.50 -12.04
C THR A 151 24.00 5.47 -13.30
#